data_AF-A0A496P4N6-F1
#
_entry.id   AF-A0A496P4N6-F1
#
_cell.length_a   1.000
_cell.length_b   1.000
_cell.length_c   1.000
_cell.angle_alpha   90.00
_cell.angle_beta   90.00
_cell.angle_gamma   90.00
#
_symmetry.space_group_name_H-M   'P 1'
#
loop_
_entity.id
_entity.type
_entity.pdbx_description
1 polymer ?
#
loop_
_entity_poly.entity_id
_entity_poly.type
_entity_poly.pdbx_seq_one_letter_code
_entity_poly.pdbx_strand_id
1 'polypeptide(L)' 'MKLPKSELRKIYTEKRKSMSSAEVEDLSKSIFEQFLRVFDMSKIKNVHIFLPIKQKNEVSTWDFIKYFWDKGISVF' A
#
# COMPACT_ATOMS: atom_id res chain seq x y z
N MET A 1 0.16 -14.77 26.14
CA MET A 1 -1.06 -13.92 26.18
C MET A 1 -1.02 -12.98 24.99
N LYS A 2 -2.09 -12.85 24.20
CA LYS A 2 -2.12 -12.00 23.00
C LYS A 2 -2.55 -10.58 23.40
N LEU A 3 -1.84 -9.55 22.95
CA LEU A 3 -2.21 -8.15 23.22
C LEU A 3 -3.58 -7.82 22.60
N PRO A 4 -4.40 -6.95 23.23
CA PRO A 4 -5.66 -6.47 22.65
C PRO A 4 -5.47 -5.73 21.33
N LYS A 5 -6.49 -5.75 20.45
CA LYS A 5 -6.47 -5.05 19.15
C LYS A 5 -6.19 -3.55 19.30
N SER A 6 -6.70 -2.92 20.36
CA SER A 6 -6.50 -1.50 20.64
C SER A 6 -5.04 -1.17 20.95
N GLU A 7 -4.37 -2.03 21.71
CA GLU A 7 -2.96 -1.88 22.07
C GLU A 7 -2.04 -2.10 20.87
N LEU A 8 -2.30 -3.16 20.09
CA LEU A 8 -1.58 -3.39 18.82
C LEU A 8 -1.75 -2.21 17.86
N ARG A 9 -2.96 -1.65 17.72
CA ARG A 9 -3.20 -0.49 16.86
C ARG A 9 -2.37 0.72 17.28
N LYS A 10 -2.21 0.98 18.59
CA LYS A 10 -1.34 2.06 19.08
C LYS A 10 0.11 1.81 18.67
N ILE A 11 0.63 0.62 18.96
CA ILE A 11 2.03 0.24 18.65
C ILE A 11 2.35 0.44 17.16
N TYR A 12 1.52 -0.11 16.26
CA TYR A 12 1.78 -0.02 14.82
C TYR A 12 1.48 1.36 14.23
N THR A 13 0.62 2.15 14.85
CA THR A 13 0.41 3.55 14.43
C THR A 13 1.64 4.39 14.74
N GLU A 14 2.21 4.24 15.94
CA GLU A 14 3.43 4.98 16.31
C GLU A 14 4.64 4.53 15.49
N LYS A 15 4.80 3.22 15.23
CA LYS A 15 5.84 2.71 14.32
C LYS A 15 5.76 3.30 12.91
N ARG A 16 4.56 3.50 12.36
CA ARG A 16 4.41 4.15 11.04
C ARG A 16 4.73 5.63 11.11
N LYS A 17 4.25 6.34 12.14
CA LYS A 17 4.53 7.77 12.32
C LYS A 17 6.02 8.07 12.51
N SER A 18 6.80 7.16 13.09
CA SER A 18 8.24 7.34 13.27
C SER A 18 9.05 7.21 11.99
N MET A 19 8.47 6.71 10.90
CA MET A 19 9.16 6.59 9.61
C MET A 19 9.19 7.95 8.89
N SER A 20 10.31 8.23 8.23
CA SER A 20 10.41 9.38 7.34
C SER A 20 9.58 9.18 6.07
N SER A 21 9.22 10.28 5.42
CA SER A 21 8.49 10.21 4.14
C SER A 21 9.28 9.53 3.03
N ALA A 22 10.62 9.65 3.03
CA ALA A 22 11.48 8.98 2.05
C ALA A 22 11.46 7.46 2.26
N GLU A 23 11.62 6.99 3.50
CA GLU A 23 11.56 5.56 3.81
C GLU A 23 10.21 4.94 3.43
N VAL A 24 9.10 5.64 3.71
CA VAL A 24 7.75 5.17 3.32
C VAL A 24 7.64 5.04 1.80
N GLU A 25 8.17 5.99 1.04
CA GLU A 25 8.15 5.97 -0.42
C GLU A 25 8.98 4.81 -0.98
N ASP A 26 10.20 4.61 -0.48
CA ASP A 26 11.10 3.53 -0.94
C ASP A 26 10.54 2.13 -0.63
N LEU A 27 9.94 1.97 0.55
CA LEU A 27 9.28 0.72 0.93
C LEU A 27 7.99 0.51 0.13
N SER A 28 7.25 1.57 -0.20
CA SER A 28 6.05 1.46 -1.04
C SER A 28 6.39 0.97 -2.44
N LYS A 29 7.47 1.50 -3.06
CA LYS A 29 7.99 1.00 -4.34
C LYS A 29 8.40 -0.46 -4.25
N SER A 30 9.10 -0.84 -3.19
CA SER A 30 9.51 -2.24 -2.96
C SER A 30 8.30 -3.20 -2.85
N ILE A 31 7.19 -2.75 -2.27
CA ILE A 31 5.93 -3.52 -2.22
C ILE A 31 5.33 -3.64 -3.63
N PHE A 32 5.32 -2.55 -4.40
CA PHE A 32 4.83 -2.55 -5.78
C PHE A 32 5.66 -3.47 -6.70
N GLU A 33 6.99 -3.45 -6.59
CA GLU A 33 7.86 -4.36 -7.35
C GLU A 33 7.58 -5.84 -7.02
N GLN A 34 7.35 -6.16 -5.75
CA GLN A 34 6.97 -7.51 -5.35
C GLN A 34 5.60 -7.90 -5.92
N PHE A 35 4.64 -6.98 -5.92
CA PHE A 35 3.34 -7.20 -6.53
C PHE A 35 3.47 -7.56 -8.02
N LEU A 36 4.25 -6.80 -8.79
CA LEU A 36 4.47 -7.06 -10.21
C LEU A 36 5.08 -8.44 -10.51
N ARG A 37 5.89 -8.97 -9.58
CA ARG A 37 6.53 -10.29 -9.73
C ARG A 37 5.59 -11.44 -9.42
N VAL A 38 4.64 -11.24 -8.50
CA VAL A 38 3.81 -12.32 -7.95
C VAL A 38 2.47 -12.43 -8.67
N PHE A 39 1.88 -11.31 -9.10
CA PHE A 39 0.52 -11.28 -9.62
C PHE A 39 0.50 -11.08 -11.14
N ASP A 40 -0.12 -12.04 -11.85
CA ASP A 40 -0.49 -11.85 -13.25
C ASP A 40 -1.84 -11.13 -13.35
N MET A 41 -1.81 -9.92 -13.92
CA MET A 41 -2.99 -9.06 -14.08
C MET A 41 -3.65 -9.19 -15.46
N SER A 42 -3.19 -10.11 -16.33
CA SER A 42 -3.66 -10.27 -17.71
C SER A 42 -5.17 -10.48 -17.86
N LYS A 43 -5.82 -11.12 -16.87
CA LYS A 43 -7.26 -11.43 -16.90
C LYS A 43 -8.10 -10.58 -15.95
N ILE A 44 -7.47 -9.68 -15.18
CA ILE A 44 -8.16 -8.86 -14.19
C ILE A 44 -8.70 -7.60 -14.86
N LYS A 45 -9.96 -7.27 -14.59
CA LYS A 45 -10.63 -6.09 -15.17
C LYS A 45 -10.93 -4.99 -14.16
N ASN A 46 -11.03 -5.35 -12.88
CA ASN A 46 -11.42 -4.44 -11.81
C ASN A 46 -10.56 -4.72 -10.57
N VAL A 47 -10.11 -3.66 -9.90
CA VAL A 47 -9.39 -3.73 -8.63
C VAL A 47 -9.96 -2.69 -7.68
N HIS A 48 -10.15 -3.09 -6.42
CA HIS A 48 -10.43 -2.14 -5.35
C HIS A 48 -9.13 -1.73 -4.65
N ILE A 49 -8.84 -0.43 -4.57
CA ILE A 49 -7.63 0.09 -3.95
C ILE A 49 -7.90 1.41 -3.25
N PHE A 50 -7.35 1.56 -2.04
CA PHE A 50 -7.54 2.76 -1.24
C PHE A 50 -6.64 3.91 -1.74
N LEU A 51 -7.09 5.14 -1.54
CA LEU A 51 -6.25 6.33 -1.68
C LEU A 51 -5.41 6.52 -0.42
N PRO A 52 -4.09 6.68 -0.54
CA PRO A 52 -3.20 6.63 0.60
C PRO A 52 -3.26 7.95 1.38
N ILE A 53 -3.36 7.86 2.71
CA ILE A 53 -3.32 9.05 3.58
C ILE A 53 -1.87 9.35 3.93
N LYS A 54 -1.23 10.25 3.19
CA LYS A 54 0.19 10.59 3.35
C LYS A 54 0.55 11.00 4.78
N GLN A 55 -0.30 11.78 5.46
CA GLN A 55 -0.06 12.23 6.84
C GLN A 55 -0.03 11.08 7.86
N LYS A 56 -0.53 9.89 7.49
CA LYS A 56 -0.52 8.69 8.33
C LYS A 56 0.60 7.72 7.97
N ASN A 57 1.52 8.10 7.07
CA ASN A 57 2.58 7.24 6.56
C ASN A 57 2.01 5.88 6.09
N GLU A 58 0.90 5.92 5.36
CA GLU A 58 0.34 4.75 4.68
C GLU A 58 1.19 4.39 3.45
N VAL A 59 1.14 3.13 3.05
CA VAL A 59 1.76 2.66 1.82
C VAL A 59 1.20 3.48 0.65
N SER A 60 2.08 4.07 -0.15
CA SER A 60 1.68 4.77 -1.36
C SER A 60 1.14 3.77 -2.37
N THR A 61 -0.11 3.97 -2.80
CA THR A 61 -0.77 3.13 -3.81
C THR A 61 -0.77 3.76 -5.21
N TRP A 62 -0.09 4.90 -5.39
CA TRP A 62 -0.11 5.64 -6.66
C TRP A 62 0.51 4.85 -7.82
N ASP A 63 1.61 4.13 -7.59
CA ASP A 63 2.23 3.28 -8.62
C ASP A 63 1.30 2.15 -9.07
N PHE A 64 0.54 1.57 -8.13
CA PHE A 64 -0.49 0.56 -8.44
C PHE A 64 -1.59 1.15 -9.30
N ILE A 65 -2.14 2.30 -8.91
CA ILE A 65 -3.23 2.96 -9.62
C ILE A 65 -2.80 3.29 -11.05
N LYS A 66 -1.60 3.87 -11.22
CA LYS A 66 -1.05 4.17 -12.55
C LYS A 66 -0.89 2.91 -13.39
N TYR A 67 -0.31 1.86 -12.82
CA TYR A 67 -0.14 0.57 -13.50
C TYR A 67 -1.49 -0.05 -13.93
N PHE A 68 -2.52 0.02 -13.08
CA PHE A 68 -3.85 -0.49 -13.43
C PHE A 68 -4.47 0.29 -14.57
N TRP A 69 -4.41 1.62 -14.55
CA TRP A 69 -4.90 2.45 -15.65
C TRP A 69 -4.16 2.20 -16.96
N ASP A 70 -2.83 2.05 -16.92
CA ASP A 70 -2.02 1.72 -18.10
C ASP A 70 -2.39 0.35 -18.71
N LYS A 71 -2.94 -0.56 -17.90
CA LYS A 71 -3.45 -1.88 -18.32
C LYS A 71 -4.93 -1.89 -18.68
N GLY A 72 -5.62 -0.75 -18.61
CA GLY A 72 -7.07 -0.66 -18.85
C GLY A 72 -7.92 -1.32 -17.76
N ILE A 73 -7.37 -1.47 -16.56
CA ILE A 73 -8.05 -2.05 -15.39
C ILE A 73 -8.81 -0.93 -14.67
N SER A 74 -10.08 -1.17 -14.37
CA SER A 74 -10.90 -0.21 -13.62
C SER A 74 -10.53 -0.24 -12.14
N VAL A 75 -10.39 0.96 -11.55
CA VAL A 75 -9.99 1.17 -10.16
C VAL A 75 -11.17 1.73 -9.37
N PHE A 76 -11.48 1.12 -8.22
CA PHE A 76 -12.57 1.49 -7.32
C PHE A 76 -12.12 1.64 -5.87
#